data_AF-A0AAV3HLG1-F1
#
_entry.id   AF-A0AAV3HLG1-F1
#
_cell.length_a   1.000
_cell.length_b   1.000
_cell.length_c   1.000
_cell.angle_alpha   90.00
_cell.angle_beta   90.00
_cell.angle_gamma   90.00
#
_symmetry.space_group_name_H-M   'P 1'
#
loop_
_entity.id
_entity.type
_entity.pdbx_description
1 polymer ?
#
loop_
_entity_poly.entity_id
_entity_poly.type
_entity_poly.pdbx_seq_one_letter_code
_entity_poly.pdbx_strand_id
1 'polypeptide(L)'
;MVIDKSTLLQNFQLQMPTGYHRESLGRLAHLKENTLRDAAVLIGFVEREDGLQVILTKRAEHLRHHPGQISFPGGKYENDDHTLVNTALREAEEEIGIHQTHIQVFGQLPKLPTISQFNVTPFLAFVSPDYTTRIDQNEVAEVFEVPANHILNPEKLYSTRFNLRKTSHRVFAIPYQRHFIWGMTAQIIESMQKHIISN
;
A
#
# COMPACT_ATOMS: atom_id res chain seq x y z
N MET A 1 0.46 -14.41 16.83
CA MET A 1 1.89 -14.12 17.04
C MET A 1 2.10 -12.66 16.70
N VAL A 2 2.76 -11.88 17.57
CA VAL A 2 3.09 -10.49 17.26
C VAL A 2 4.23 -10.51 16.24
N ILE A 3 4.02 -9.92 15.06
CA ILE A 3 5.06 -9.82 14.03
C ILE A 3 5.96 -8.64 14.40
N ASP A 4 7.21 -8.94 14.73
CA ASP A 4 8.27 -7.95 14.95
C ASP A 4 9.07 -7.68 13.66
N LYS A 5 9.98 -6.71 13.73
CA LYS A 5 10.83 -6.27 12.61
C LYS A 5 11.64 -7.41 12.00
N SER A 6 12.26 -8.24 12.84
CA SER A 6 13.11 -9.35 12.42
C SER A 6 12.29 -10.45 11.72
N THR A 7 11.15 -10.82 12.30
CA THR A 7 10.23 -11.81 11.75
C THR A 7 9.67 -11.34 10.41
N LEU A 8 9.27 -10.07 10.31
CA LEU A 8 8.77 -9.48 9.06
C LEU A 8 9.84 -9.57 7.95
N LEU A 9 11.07 -9.15 8.25
CA LEU A 9 12.16 -9.13 7.29
C LEU A 9 12.53 -10.55 6.85
N GLN A 10 12.64 -11.49 7.79
CA GLN A 10 12.95 -12.89 7.51
C GLN A 10 11.89 -13.52 6.62
N ASN A 11 10.61 -13.38 6.96
CA ASN A 11 9.51 -13.92 6.16
C ASN A 11 9.50 -13.34 4.75
N PHE A 12 9.73 -12.02 4.62
CA PHE A 12 9.76 -11.37 3.32
C PHE A 12 10.90 -11.88 2.42
N GLN A 13 12.08 -12.15 2.98
CA GLN A 13 13.26 -12.60 2.23
C GLN A 13 13.20 -14.07 1.82
N LEU A 14 12.50 -14.91 2.59
CA LEU A 14 12.45 -16.37 2.37
C LEU A 14 11.31 -16.81 1.44
N GLN A 15 10.42 -15.90 1.06
CA GLN A 15 9.26 -16.22 0.22
C GLN A 15 9.42 -15.70 -1.20
N MET A 16 8.89 -16.45 -2.16
CA MET A 16 8.88 -16.05 -3.57
C MET A 16 7.89 -14.90 -3.80
N PRO A 17 8.22 -13.90 -4.66
CA PRO A 17 7.33 -12.80 -5.00
C PRO A 17 5.95 -13.30 -5.42
N THR A 18 4.92 -12.97 -4.64
CA THR A 18 3.55 -13.38 -4.93
C THR A 18 2.79 -12.30 -5.68
N GLY A 19 2.31 -12.62 -6.88
CA GLY A 19 1.49 -11.71 -7.67
C GLY A 19 0.09 -11.48 -7.08
N TYR A 20 -0.67 -10.59 -7.73
CA TYR A 20 -2.01 -10.22 -7.28
C TYR A 20 -3.08 -11.25 -7.65
N HIS A 21 -4.16 -11.29 -6.86
CA HIS A 21 -5.30 -12.15 -7.13
C HIS A 21 -5.85 -11.98 -8.56
N ARG A 22 -5.92 -13.08 -9.33
CA ARG A 22 -6.31 -13.07 -10.76
C ARG A 22 -7.67 -12.40 -11.02
N GLU A 23 -8.66 -12.65 -10.17
CA GLU A 23 -9.99 -12.01 -10.30
C GLU A 23 -9.98 -10.50 -10.03
N SER A 24 -8.99 -9.99 -9.30
CA SER A 24 -8.82 -8.55 -9.11
C SER A 24 -8.26 -7.90 -10.36
N LEU A 25 -7.39 -8.62 -11.08
CA LEU A 25 -6.80 -8.18 -12.35
C LEU A 25 -7.73 -8.36 -13.55
N GLY A 26 -8.80 -9.16 -13.44
CA GLY A 26 -9.69 -9.49 -14.57
C GLY A 26 -10.25 -8.26 -15.30
N ARG A 27 -10.59 -7.19 -14.56
CA ARG A 27 -11.08 -5.94 -15.16
C ARG A 27 -10.01 -5.16 -15.95
N LEU A 28 -8.74 -5.50 -15.78
CA LEU A 28 -7.59 -4.83 -16.40
C LEU A 28 -7.09 -5.57 -17.65
N ALA A 29 -7.69 -6.71 -18.00
CA ALA A 29 -7.24 -7.55 -19.11
C ALA A 29 -7.20 -6.84 -20.49
N HIS A 30 -7.86 -5.69 -20.62
CA HIS A 30 -7.86 -4.87 -21.83
C HIS A 30 -6.80 -3.76 -21.84
N LEU A 31 -6.14 -3.50 -20.71
CA LEU A 31 -5.07 -2.50 -20.61
C LEU A 31 -3.78 -3.08 -21.20
N LYS A 32 -3.10 -2.29 -22.02
CA LYS A 32 -1.75 -2.62 -22.51
C LYS A 32 -0.73 -2.06 -21.52
N GLU A 33 0.17 -2.89 -21.01
CA GLU A 33 1.18 -2.46 -20.00
C GLU A 33 1.97 -1.23 -20.45
N ASN A 34 2.35 -1.16 -21.74
CA ASN A 34 3.13 -0.04 -22.30
C ASN A 34 2.38 1.31 -22.35
N THR A 35 1.10 1.35 -21.96
CA THR A 35 0.30 2.60 -21.90
C THR A 35 0.08 3.10 -20.47
N LEU A 36 0.50 2.34 -19.46
CA LEU A 36 0.31 2.72 -18.07
C LEU A 36 1.38 3.70 -17.63
N ARG A 37 0.98 4.70 -16.83
CA ARG A 37 1.90 5.61 -16.17
C ARG A 37 2.46 4.93 -14.92
N ASP A 38 3.76 5.01 -14.67
CA ASP A 38 4.30 4.45 -13.44
C ASP A 38 3.91 5.32 -12.22
N ALA A 39 3.74 4.65 -11.08
CA ALA A 39 3.47 5.23 -9.78
C ALA A 39 4.12 4.35 -8.71
N ALA A 40 4.33 4.90 -7.52
CA ALA A 40 4.92 4.16 -6.41
C ALA A 40 4.22 4.50 -5.09
N VAL A 41 4.20 3.54 -4.18
CA VAL A 41 3.65 3.72 -2.83
C VAL A 41 4.60 3.15 -1.79
N LEU A 42 4.61 3.76 -0.60
CA LEU A 42 5.41 3.35 0.54
C LEU A 42 4.56 2.62 1.59
N ILE A 43 4.85 1.35 1.83
CA ILE A 43 4.33 0.57 2.95
C ILE A 43 5.29 0.77 4.13
N GLY A 44 5.04 1.80 4.93
CA GLY A 44 5.86 2.15 6.08
C GLY A 44 5.48 1.37 7.33
N PHE A 45 6.41 0.54 7.84
CA PHE A 45 6.30 -0.15 9.11
C PHE A 45 7.04 0.62 10.20
N VAL A 46 6.39 0.87 11.33
CA VAL A 46 6.98 1.60 12.45
C VAL A 46 6.85 0.81 13.75
N GLU A 47 7.93 0.79 14.53
CA GLU A 47 7.94 0.14 15.84
C GLU A 47 7.23 1.04 16.88
N ARG A 48 6.28 0.45 17.60
CA ARG A 48 5.59 1.03 18.76
C ARG A 48 5.68 0.06 19.93
N GLU A 49 5.31 0.52 21.12
CA GLU A 49 5.26 -0.30 22.34
C GLU A 49 4.37 -1.55 22.15
N ASP A 50 3.24 -1.40 21.46
CA ASP A 50 2.30 -2.50 21.17
C ASP A 50 2.67 -3.36 19.93
N GLY A 51 3.89 -3.18 19.41
CA GLY A 51 4.40 -3.88 18.23
C GLY A 51 4.35 -3.06 16.94
N LEU A 52 4.71 -3.70 15.82
CA LEU A 52 4.77 -3.04 14.52
C LEU A 52 3.41 -2.48 14.11
N GLN A 53 3.41 -1.25 13.61
CA GLN A 53 2.29 -0.58 12.98
C GLN A 53 2.59 -0.31 11.51
N VAL A 54 1.54 -0.13 10.71
CA VAL A 54 1.61 0.24 9.30
C VAL A 54 1.00 1.62 9.12
N ILE A 55 1.76 2.54 8.52
CA ILE A 55 1.34 3.91 8.25
C ILE A 55 0.39 3.92 7.05
N LEU A 56 -0.76 4.57 7.21
CA LEU A 56 -1.77 4.80 6.17
C LEU A 56 -2.22 6.25 6.19
N THR A 57 -2.73 6.70 5.05
CA THR A 57 -3.32 8.02 4.85
C THR A 57 -4.79 7.90 4.51
N LYS A 58 -5.58 8.88 4.95
CA LYS A 58 -6.91 9.15 4.39
C LYS A 58 -6.80 10.32 3.44
N ARG A 59 -7.15 10.12 2.18
CA ARG A 59 -7.16 11.17 1.15
C ARG A 59 -8.16 12.26 1.50
N ALA A 60 -7.82 13.51 1.18
CA ALA A 60 -8.69 14.65 1.39
C ALA A 60 -10.03 14.49 0.63
N GLU A 61 -11.13 14.88 1.28
CA GLU A 61 -12.50 14.68 0.75
C GLU A 61 -12.79 15.50 -0.51
N HIS A 62 -12.05 16.60 -0.73
CA HIS A 62 -12.25 17.50 -1.85
C HIS A 62 -11.51 17.07 -3.13
N LEU A 63 -10.72 15.99 -3.07
CA LEU A 63 -9.97 15.52 -4.23
C LEU A 63 -10.90 14.99 -5.33
N ARG A 64 -10.56 15.32 -6.57
CA ARG A 64 -11.29 14.84 -7.76
C ARG A 64 -11.28 13.31 -7.89
N HIS A 65 -10.19 12.69 -7.47
CA HIS A 65 -9.97 11.25 -7.59
C HIS A 65 -9.83 10.63 -6.21
N HIS A 66 -10.64 9.59 -5.97
CA HIS A 66 -10.58 8.77 -4.75
C HIS A 66 -10.74 9.57 -3.43
N PRO A 67 -11.71 10.50 -3.33
CA PRO A 67 -11.90 11.28 -2.10
C PRO A 67 -12.20 10.37 -0.91
N GLY A 68 -11.58 10.66 0.23
CA GLY A 68 -11.77 9.93 1.49
C GLY A 68 -11.26 8.49 1.51
N GLN A 69 -10.64 7.99 0.41
CA GLN A 69 -10.11 6.63 0.37
C GLN A 69 -8.87 6.49 1.24
N ILE A 70 -8.69 5.29 1.79
CA ILE A 70 -7.49 4.92 2.55
C ILE A 70 -6.42 4.41 1.60
N SER A 71 -5.22 4.96 1.72
CA SER A 71 -4.07 4.65 0.87
C SER A 71 -2.78 4.54 1.67
N PHE A 72 -1.79 3.90 1.07
CA PHE A 72 -0.40 4.13 1.45
C PHE A 72 0.04 5.50 0.92
N PRO A 73 1.00 6.18 1.56
CA PRO A 73 1.65 7.35 0.97
C PRO A 73 2.21 7.01 -0.40
N GLY A 74 2.03 7.89 -1.38
CA GLY A 74 2.54 7.64 -2.71
C GLY A 74 1.75 8.29 -3.83
N GLY A 75 2.40 8.35 -5.00
CA GLY A 75 1.88 9.05 -6.14
C GLY A 75 2.58 8.69 -7.43
N LYS A 76 2.52 9.60 -8.38
CA LYS A 76 2.92 9.37 -9.77
C LYS A 76 4.44 9.55 -9.91
N TYR A 77 5.06 8.73 -10.75
CA TYR A 77 6.47 8.94 -11.14
C TYR A 77 6.64 10.25 -11.91
N GLU A 78 7.64 11.02 -11.50
CA GLU A 78 8.12 12.22 -12.19
C GLU A 78 9.54 12.01 -12.71
N ASN A 79 9.91 12.69 -13.80
CA ASN A 79 11.22 12.48 -14.42
C ASN A 79 12.39 12.80 -13.48
N ASP A 80 12.17 13.72 -12.55
CA ASP A 80 13.15 14.15 -11.55
C ASP A 80 13.32 13.13 -10.41
N ASP A 81 12.44 12.12 -10.30
CA ASP A 81 12.58 11.05 -9.30
C ASP A 81 13.76 10.13 -9.62
N HIS A 82 14.10 9.97 -10.90
CA HIS A 82 15.08 9.01 -11.44
C HIS A 82 14.79 7.52 -11.21
N THR A 83 14.11 7.16 -10.12
CA THR A 83 13.73 5.79 -9.76
C THR A 83 12.36 5.75 -9.06
N LEU A 84 11.66 4.62 -9.12
CA LEU A 84 10.36 4.47 -8.46
C LEU A 84 10.45 4.44 -6.92
N VAL A 85 11.58 4.02 -6.36
CA VAL A 85 11.78 4.11 -4.90
C VAL A 85 11.86 5.57 -4.47
N ASN A 86 12.54 6.42 -5.24
CA ASN A 86 12.60 7.85 -4.99
C ASN A 86 11.23 8.51 -5.14
N THR A 87 10.39 8.07 -6.08
CA THR A 87 8.98 8.49 -6.14
C THR A 87 8.26 8.20 -4.80
N ALA A 88 8.36 6.99 -4.26
CA ALA A 88 7.70 6.66 -2.99
C ALA A 88 8.24 7.47 -1.81
N LEU A 89 9.55 7.78 -1.80
CA LEU A 89 10.19 8.60 -0.76
C LEU A 89 9.78 10.07 -0.86
N ARG A 90 9.80 10.66 -2.07
CA ARG A 90 9.34 12.03 -2.31
C ARG A 90 7.88 12.20 -1.88
N GLU A 91 7.01 11.31 -2.31
CA GLU A 91 5.58 11.38 -2.01
C GLU A 91 5.31 11.21 -0.50
N ALA A 92 6.07 10.34 0.20
CA ALA A 92 5.98 10.24 1.66
C ALA A 92 6.42 11.55 2.36
N GLU A 93 7.40 12.26 1.82
CA GLU A 93 7.81 13.57 2.32
C GLU A 93 6.77 14.66 2.02
N GLU A 94 6.24 14.70 0.80
CA GLU A 94 5.26 15.70 0.35
C GLU A 94 3.90 15.52 1.05
N GLU A 95 3.35 14.31 1.08
CA GLU A 95 2.01 14.06 1.61
C GLU A 95 1.98 14.09 3.14
N ILE A 96 3.00 13.54 3.81
CA ILE A 96 2.98 13.28 5.26
C ILE A 96 4.21 13.76 6.03
N GLY A 97 5.19 14.37 5.35
CA GLY A 97 6.33 15.04 6.00
C GLY A 97 7.46 14.13 6.46
N ILE A 98 7.47 12.85 6.06
CA ILE A 98 8.52 11.91 6.50
C ILE A 98 9.71 11.99 5.56
N HIS A 99 10.78 12.64 6.02
CA HIS A 99 12.03 12.73 5.27
C HIS A 99 12.68 11.35 5.07
N GLN A 100 13.29 11.15 3.90
CA GLN A 100 13.91 9.87 3.50
C GLN A 100 14.94 9.31 4.50
N THR A 101 15.60 10.15 5.32
CA THR A 101 16.57 9.68 6.33
C THR A 101 15.91 8.88 7.45
N HIS A 102 14.58 8.98 7.62
CA HIS A 102 13.82 8.21 8.59
C HIS A 102 13.31 6.90 7.98
N ILE A 103 13.57 6.62 6.71
CA ILE A 103 12.98 5.52 5.95
C ILE A 103 14.08 4.58 5.47
N GLN A 104 14.00 3.32 5.88
CA GLN A 104 14.86 2.24 5.42
C GLN A 104 14.05 1.24 4.59
N VAL A 105 14.14 1.36 3.26
CA VAL A 105 13.50 0.42 2.32
C VAL A 105 14.18 -0.94 2.40
N PHE A 106 13.40 -2.02 2.53
CA PHE A 106 13.92 -3.39 2.62
C PHE A 106 13.34 -4.35 1.58
N GLY A 107 12.30 -3.94 0.84
CA GLY A 107 11.63 -4.82 -0.10
C GLY A 107 10.75 -4.10 -1.10
N GLN A 108 10.35 -4.83 -2.13
CA GLN A 108 9.45 -4.37 -3.19
C GLN A 108 8.49 -5.50 -3.54
N LEU A 109 7.19 -5.18 -3.71
CA LEU A 109 6.19 -6.09 -4.23
C LEU A 109 6.07 -5.98 -5.76
N PRO A 110 5.50 -7.00 -6.45
CA PRO A 110 5.19 -6.90 -7.87
C PRO A 110 4.34 -5.66 -8.19
N LYS A 111 4.47 -5.13 -9.40
CA LYS A 111 3.69 -3.96 -9.84
C LYS A 111 2.21 -4.30 -9.98
N LEU A 112 1.34 -3.38 -9.57
CA LEU A 112 -0.12 -3.48 -9.66
C LEU A 112 -0.65 -2.54 -10.75
N PRO A 113 -1.13 -3.04 -11.89
CA PRO A 113 -1.90 -2.22 -12.81
C PRO A 113 -3.23 -1.78 -12.16
N THR A 114 -3.68 -0.57 -12.46
CA THR A 114 -4.88 0.02 -11.87
C THR A 114 -5.84 0.56 -12.94
N ILE A 115 -7.12 0.68 -12.59
CA ILE A 115 -8.14 1.26 -13.48
C ILE A 115 -7.90 2.74 -13.80
N SER A 116 -7.11 3.42 -12.97
CA SER A 116 -6.72 4.82 -13.15
C SER A 116 -5.53 4.98 -14.12
N GLN A 117 -5.21 3.92 -14.87
CA GLN A 117 -4.14 3.84 -15.86
C GLN A 117 -2.74 4.07 -15.25
N PHE A 118 -2.54 3.54 -14.04
CA PHE A 118 -1.23 3.49 -13.39
C PHE A 118 -0.71 2.07 -13.25
N ASN A 119 0.61 1.92 -13.24
CA ASN A 119 1.32 0.72 -12.81
C ASN A 119 2.02 1.02 -11.48
N VAL A 120 1.37 0.66 -10.38
CA VAL A 120 1.80 1.06 -9.02
C VAL A 120 2.81 0.05 -8.48
N THR A 121 3.96 0.53 -8.04
CA THR A 121 5.01 -0.30 -7.42
C THR A 121 5.04 -0.08 -5.91
N PRO A 122 4.69 -1.09 -5.08
CA PRO A 122 4.75 -0.97 -3.63
C PRO A 122 6.14 -1.27 -3.09
N PHE A 123 6.68 -0.36 -2.27
CA PHE A 123 7.94 -0.54 -1.55
C PHE A 123 7.67 -0.73 -0.06
N LEU A 124 8.32 -1.71 0.57
CA LEU A 124 8.25 -1.92 2.01
C LEU A 124 9.44 -1.26 2.68
N ALA A 125 9.18 -0.51 3.75
CA ALA A 125 10.22 0.18 4.50
C ALA A 125 9.96 0.15 6.01
N PHE A 126 11.04 0.22 6.78
CA PHE A 126 10.97 0.57 8.19
C PHE A 126 11.07 2.09 8.33
N VAL A 127 10.17 2.67 9.10
CA VAL A 127 10.15 4.09 9.43
C VAL A 127 10.59 4.25 10.88
N SER A 128 11.45 5.25 11.12
CA SER A 128 11.96 5.55 12.45
C SER A 128 10.81 5.82 13.44
N PRO A 129 10.83 5.25 14.67
CA PRO A 129 9.76 5.45 15.65
C PRO A 129 9.53 6.92 16.06
N ASP A 130 10.53 7.77 15.93
CA ASP A 130 10.50 9.20 16.25
C ASP A 130 10.05 10.09 15.08
N TYR A 131 9.54 9.51 13.99
CA TYR A 131 9.01 10.30 12.89
C TYR A 131 7.88 11.22 13.37
N THR A 132 7.88 12.43 12.82
CA THR A 132 6.79 13.40 13.03
C THR A 132 6.05 13.56 11.71
N THR A 133 4.74 13.78 11.81
CA THR A 133 3.91 13.99 10.63
C THR A 133 3.70 15.47 10.38
N ARG A 134 3.83 15.87 9.12
CA ARG A 134 3.37 17.15 8.62
C ARG A 134 2.58 16.89 7.34
N ILE A 135 1.27 16.95 7.48
CA ILE A 135 0.35 16.58 6.41
C ILE A 135 0.19 17.73 5.41
N ASP A 136 0.25 17.46 4.11
CA ASP A 136 -0.33 18.37 3.11
C ASP A 136 -1.85 18.22 3.08
N GLN A 137 -2.54 19.23 3.62
CA GLN A 137 -4.00 19.24 3.73
C GLN A 137 -4.73 19.27 2.39
N ASN A 138 -4.04 19.61 1.30
CA ASN A 138 -4.62 19.53 -0.05
C ASN A 138 -4.78 18.08 -0.52
N GLU A 139 -3.97 17.16 0.01
CA GLU A 139 -3.89 15.77 -0.45
C GLU A 139 -4.40 14.79 0.60
N VAL A 140 -4.06 15.04 1.87
CA VAL A 140 -4.29 14.12 2.98
C VAL A 140 -5.09 14.81 4.09
N ALA A 141 -6.16 14.15 4.51
CA ALA A 141 -6.99 14.60 5.64
C ALA A 141 -6.50 14.03 6.97
N GLU A 142 -5.88 12.85 6.95
CA GLU A 142 -5.50 12.12 8.16
C GLU A 142 -4.32 11.19 7.87
N VAL A 143 -3.38 11.11 8.80
CA VAL A 143 -2.37 10.04 8.88
C VAL A 143 -2.66 9.23 10.11
N PHE A 144 -2.66 7.91 9.97
CA PHE A 144 -2.92 7.00 11.07
C PHE A 144 -2.15 5.70 10.91
N GLU A 145 -2.05 4.98 12.00
CA GLU A 145 -1.32 3.72 12.10
C GLU A 145 -2.31 2.57 12.34
N VAL A 146 -2.05 1.42 11.71
CA VAL A 146 -2.82 0.19 11.94
C VAL A 146 -1.87 -0.91 12.37
N PRO A 147 -2.19 -1.70 13.41
CA PRO A 147 -1.31 -2.77 13.85
C PRO A 147 -0.99 -3.72 12.70
N ALA A 148 0.30 -4.04 12.51
CA ALA A 148 0.75 -4.96 11.49
C ALA A 148 0.06 -6.33 11.66
N ASN A 149 -0.19 -6.76 12.90
CA ASN A 149 -0.97 -7.97 13.18
C ASN A 149 -2.42 -7.90 12.68
N HIS A 150 -3.03 -6.71 12.56
CA HIS A 150 -4.35 -6.55 11.97
C HIS A 150 -4.28 -6.53 10.45
N ILE A 151 -3.33 -5.77 9.89
CA ILE A 151 -3.09 -5.70 8.43
C ILE A 151 -2.69 -7.04 7.85
N LEU A 152 -1.88 -7.80 8.56
CA LEU A 152 -1.37 -9.09 8.11
C LEU A 152 -2.32 -10.24 8.45
N ASN A 153 -3.28 -10.11 9.37
CA ASN A 153 -4.17 -11.24 9.69
C ASN A 153 -5.11 -11.59 8.49
N PRO A 154 -5.01 -12.81 7.92
CA PRO A 154 -5.88 -13.24 6.82
C PRO A 154 -7.37 -13.27 7.18
N GLU A 155 -7.70 -13.47 8.46
CA GLU A 155 -9.09 -13.45 8.96
C GLU A 155 -9.71 -12.04 8.95
N LYS A 156 -8.88 -10.98 8.85
CA LYS A 156 -9.34 -9.59 8.74
C LYS A 156 -9.50 -9.14 7.29
N LEU A 157 -9.08 -9.97 6.33
CA LEU A 157 -9.19 -9.69 4.90
C LEU A 157 -10.50 -10.25 4.35
N TYR A 158 -11.47 -9.37 4.16
CA TYR A 158 -12.74 -9.69 3.52
C TYR A 158 -12.64 -9.51 2.01
N SER A 159 -13.44 -10.26 1.26
CA SER A 159 -13.58 -10.01 -0.16
C SER A 159 -14.96 -10.35 -0.68
N THR A 160 -15.36 -9.62 -1.71
CA THR A 160 -16.61 -9.88 -2.44
C THR A 160 -16.33 -9.90 -3.94
N ARG A 161 -17.15 -10.66 -4.68
CA ARG A 161 -17.11 -10.72 -6.13
C ARG A 161 -18.23 -9.86 -6.70
N PHE A 162 -17.86 -8.95 -7.60
CA PHE A 162 -18.78 -8.18 -8.42
C PHE A 162 -18.77 -8.72 -9.85
N ASN A 163 -19.95 -9.06 -10.36
CA ASN A 163 -20.09 -9.45 -11.77
C ASN A 163 -20.29 -8.17 -12.61
N LEU A 164 -19.27 -7.78 -13.38
CA LEU A 164 -19.37 -6.71 -14.38
C LEU A 164 -19.47 -7.33 -15.77
N ARG A 165 -20.67 -7.30 -16.37
CA ARG A 165 -20.95 -7.83 -17.72
C ARG A 165 -20.41 -9.26 -17.92
N LYS A 166 -19.23 -9.41 -18.55
CA LYS A 166 -18.58 -10.69 -18.90
C LYS A 166 -17.39 -11.04 -17.99
N THR A 167 -17.15 -10.28 -16.92
CA THR A 167 -15.98 -10.47 -16.06
C THR A 167 -16.38 -10.41 -14.59
N SER A 168 -15.91 -11.38 -13.80
CA SER A 168 -15.97 -11.34 -12.33
C SER A 168 -14.79 -10.51 -11.84
N HIS A 169 -15.06 -9.54 -10.95
CA HIS A 169 -14.04 -8.73 -10.29
C HIS A 169 -14.10 -8.94 -8.79
N ARG A 170 -13.00 -9.39 -8.18
CA ARG A 170 -12.88 -9.50 -6.73
C ARG A 170 -12.37 -8.20 -6.14
N VAL A 171 -13.04 -7.71 -5.11
CA VAL A 171 -12.63 -6.54 -4.32
C VAL A 171 -12.35 -7.00 -2.91
N PHE A 172 -11.21 -6.57 -2.36
CA PHE A 172 -10.79 -6.83 -1.00
C PHE A 172 -11.08 -5.63 -0.09
N ALA A 173 -11.29 -5.91 1.19
CA ALA A 173 -11.46 -4.90 2.22
C ALA A 173 -10.96 -5.40 3.59
N ILE A 174 -10.44 -4.47 4.39
CA ILE A 174 -9.99 -4.67 5.77
C ILE A 174 -10.60 -3.52 6.60
N PRO A 175 -11.70 -3.77 7.35
CA PRO A 175 -12.23 -2.78 8.27
C PRO A 175 -11.29 -2.64 9.48
N TYR A 176 -11.05 -1.40 9.91
CA TYR A 176 -10.29 -1.11 11.12
C TYR A 176 -10.83 0.15 11.79
N GLN A 177 -11.42 0.01 12.98
CA GLN A 177 -12.07 1.11 13.70
C GLN A 177 -13.06 1.87 12.78
N ARG A 178 -12.84 3.17 12.57
CA ARG A 178 -13.63 4.04 11.68
C ARG A 178 -13.18 3.99 10.21
N HIS A 179 -12.05 3.36 9.92
CA HIS A 179 -11.44 3.33 8.61
C HIS A 179 -11.82 2.06 7.86
N PHE A 180 -12.15 2.21 6.59
CA PHE A 180 -12.43 1.11 5.70
C PHE A 180 -11.32 1.06 4.64
N ILE A 181 -10.40 0.10 4.76
CA ILE A 181 -9.29 -0.08 3.83
C ILE A 181 -9.80 -0.99 2.70
N TRP A 182 -9.84 -0.54 1.46
CA TRP A 182 -10.43 -1.31 0.36
C TRP A 182 -9.77 -1.01 -0.98
N GLY A 183 -10.18 -1.75 -2.02
CA GLY A 183 -9.76 -1.47 -3.39
C GLY A 183 -8.28 -1.78 -3.62
N MET A 184 -7.54 -0.84 -4.20
CA MET A 184 -6.11 -1.03 -4.53
C MET A 184 -5.27 -1.28 -3.29
N THR A 185 -5.46 -0.50 -2.23
CA THR A 185 -4.72 -0.62 -0.97
C THR A 185 -4.90 -2.02 -0.37
N ALA A 186 -6.14 -2.52 -0.30
CA ALA A 186 -6.42 -3.87 0.20
C ALA A 186 -5.90 -4.98 -0.74
N GLN A 187 -5.80 -4.73 -2.06
CA GLN A 187 -5.17 -5.68 -3.00
C GLN A 187 -3.65 -5.77 -2.79
N ILE A 188 -2.99 -4.65 -2.52
CA ILE A 188 -1.57 -4.63 -2.13
C ILE A 188 -1.38 -5.41 -0.82
N ILE A 189 -2.24 -5.18 0.16
CA ILE A 189 -2.19 -5.91 1.43
C ILE A 189 -2.43 -7.41 1.22
N GLU A 190 -3.36 -7.82 0.35
CA GLU A 190 -3.61 -9.24 0.06
C GLU A 190 -2.38 -9.94 -0.55
N SER A 191 -1.71 -9.28 -1.52
CA SER A 191 -0.46 -9.77 -2.09
C SER A 191 0.65 -9.83 -1.03
N MET A 192 0.75 -8.80 -0.18
CA MET A 192 1.69 -8.75 0.93
C MET A 192 1.45 -9.86 1.96
N GLN A 193 0.19 -10.12 2.35
CA GLN A 193 -0.16 -11.22 3.26
C GLN A 193 0.30 -12.56 2.69
N LYS A 194 0.02 -12.82 1.40
CA LYS A 194 0.49 -14.04 0.74
C LYS A 194 2.01 -14.15 0.68
N HIS A 195 2.72 -13.03 0.55
CA HIS A 195 4.19 -13.00 0.50
C HIS A 195 4.86 -13.11 1.87
N ILE A 196 4.14 -12.83 2.97
CA ILE A 196 4.74 -12.78 4.32
C ILE A 196 4.27 -13.93 5.21
N ILE A 197 3.09 -14.49 4.95
CA ILE A 197 2.40 -15.41 5.88
C ILE A 197 2.30 -16.82 5.33
N SER A 198 2.53 -17.04 4.03
CA SER A 198 2.39 -18.36 3.44
C SER A 198 3.43 -19.33 4.00
N ASN A 199 3.04 -20.07 5.03
CA ASN A 199 3.59 -21.36 5.46
C ASN A 199 2.57 -22.45 5.11
#